data_AF-T2JPS2-F1
#
_entry.id   AF-T2JPS2-F1
#
_cell.length_a   1.000
_cell.length_b   1.000
_cell.length_c   1.000
_cell.angle_alpha   90.00
_cell.angle_beta   90.00
_cell.angle_gamma   90.00
#
_symmetry.space_group_name_H-M   'P 1'
#
loop_
_entity.id
_entity.type
_entity.pdbx_description
1 polymer ?
#
loop_
_entity_poly.entity_id
_entity_poly.type
_entity_poly.pdbx_seq_one_letter_code
_entity_poly.pdbx_strand_id
1 'polypeptide(L)'
;MIKSLKLKNFTAFRNLEIDFSPKINVIIGENGTGKTHLLKAAYALSSGNKLFSKQSEVETSDLKDFLTERLLRLFLPLDNKLGKLYHTGAEESAECTINFSHDKMLKIIFFNNSQSVKIMEDKDYEQYQQIPVFIPTKES
;
A
#
# COMPACT_ATOMS: atom_id res chain seq x y z
N MET A 1 4.98 13.69 -4.55
CA MET A 1 3.67 13.28 -5.11
C MET A 1 3.76 11.84 -5.58
N ILE A 2 2.67 11.07 -5.58
CA ILE A 2 2.65 9.70 -6.12
C ILE A 2 2.76 9.80 -7.66
N LYS A 3 3.73 9.09 -8.24
CA LYS A 3 3.91 8.96 -9.69
C LYS A 3 3.23 7.71 -10.24
N SER A 4 3.41 6.56 -9.58
CA SER A 4 2.81 5.31 -10.02
C SER A 4 2.57 4.34 -8.87
N LEU A 5 1.67 3.39 -9.10
CA LEU A 5 1.35 2.30 -8.18
C LEU A 5 1.22 1.01 -8.98
N LYS A 6 1.91 -0.03 -8.50
CA LYS A 6 1.81 -1.39 -9.02
C LYS A 6 1.32 -2.32 -7.93
N LEU A 7 0.28 -3.11 -8.22
CA LEU A 7 -0.29 -4.11 -7.34
C LEU A 7 -0.35 -5.46 -8.08
N LYS A 8 0.37 -6.45 -7.57
CA LYS A 8 0.37 -7.82 -8.11
C LYS A 8 -0.13 -8.77 -7.03
N ASN A 9 -1.02 -9.69 -7.41
CA ASN A 9 -1.62 -10.69 -6.53
C ASN A 9 -2.13 -10.12 -5.19
N PHE A 10 -2.74 -8.92 -5.23
CA PHE A 10 -3.17 -8.17 -4.06
C PHE A 10 -4.67 -7.90 -4.11
N THR A 11 -5.42 -8.50 -3.18
CA THR A 11 -6.87 -8.36 -3.02
C THR A 11 -7.64 -8.66 -4.32
N ALA A 12 -8.33 -7.67 -4.90
CA ALA A 12 -9.07 -7.79 -6.16
C ALA A 12 -8.16 -7.80 -7.41
N PHE A 13 -6.86 -7.51 -7.26
CA PHE A 13 -5.95 -7.31 -8.38
C PHE A 13 -4.99 -8.48 -8.56
N ARG A 14 -5.08 -9.17 -9.70
CA ARG A 14 -4.04 -10.11 -10.14
C ARG A 14 -2.80 -9.36 -10.64
N ASN A 15 -3.01 -8.34 -11.45
CA ASN A 15 -1.98 -7.40 -11.88
C ASN A 15 -2.63 -6.05 -12.18
N LEU A 16 -2.07 -4.98 -11.62
CA LEU A 16 -2.49 -3.61 -11.86
C LEU A 16 -1.25 -2.72 -11.88
N GLU A 17 -1.14 -1.88 -12.91
CA GLU A 17 -0.11 -0.87 -13.04
C GLU A 17 -0.77 0.44 -13.47
N ILE A 18 -0.55 1.50 -12.69
CA ILE A 18 -1.16 2.82 -12.92
C ILE A 18 -0.07 3.88 -12.82
N ASP A 19 0.03 4.72 -13.85
CA ASP A 19 0.72 6.00 -13.79
C ASP A 19 -0.29 7.11 -13.48
N PHE A 20 0.01 7.90 -12.45
CA PHE A 20 -0.86 8.98 -12.01
C PHE A 20 -0.49 10.30 -12.68
N SER A 21 -1.52 11.05 -13.05
CA SER A 21 -1.40 12.46 -13.41
C SER A 21 -0.92 13.28 -12.21
N PRO A 22 -0.05 14.30 -12.41
CA PRO A 22 0.44 15.19 -11.36
C PRO A 22 -0.63 16.15 -10.82
N LYS A 23 -1.87 16.08 -11.31
CA LYS A 23 -2.99 16.90 -10.82
C LYS A 23 -4.07 15.99 -10.25
N ILE A 24 -5.15 15.81 -11.00
CA ILE A 24 -6.33 15.06 -10.58
C ILE A 24 -6.35 13.74 -11.33
N ASN A 25 -6.69 12.67 -10.61
CA ASN A 25 -6.89 11.34 -11.15
C ASN A 25 -8.32 10.92 -10.83
N VAL A 26 -9.09 10.53 -11.86
CA VAL A 26 -10.48 10.09 -11.72
C VAL A 26 -10.52 8.58 -11.95
N ILE A 27 -10.94 7.82 -10.93
CA ILE A 27 -11.03 6.35 -10.99
C ILE A 27 -12.50 5.96 -11.12
N ILE A 28 -12.86 5.32 -12.22
CA ILE A 28 -14.23 4.93 -12.56
C ILE A 28 -14.28 3.42 -12.77
N GLY A 29 -15.39 2.80 -12.39
CA GLY A 29 -15.64 1.38 -12.57
C GLY A 29 -16.84 0.93 -11.76
N GLU A 30 -17.36 -0.26 -12.05
CA GLU A 30 -18.51 -0.83 -11.34
C GLU A 30 -18.20 -1.13 -9.86
N ASN A 31 -19.23 -1.34 -9.06
CA ASN A 31 -19.05 -1.75 -7.67
C ASN A 31 -18.36 -3.12 -7.61
N GLY A 32 -17.51 -3.32 -6.60
CA GLY A 32 -16.75 -4.57 -6.44
C GLY A 32 -15.48 -4.69 -7.30
N THR A 33 -15.20 -3.75 -8.22
CA THR A 33 -14.00 -3.81 -9.09
C THR A 33 -12.68 -3.42 -8.42
N GLY A 34 -12.67 -3.17 -7.10
CA GLY A 34 -11.45 -2.87 -6.35
C GLY A 34 -11.07 -1.39 -6.23
N LYS A 35 -11.90 -0.44 -6.69
CA LYS A 35 -11.61 1.01 -6.57
C LYS A 35 -11.20 1.45 -5.16
N THR A 36 -11.96 1.03 -4.15
CA THR A 36 -11.63 1.31 -2.73
C THR A 36 -10.35 0.63 -2.29
N HIS A 37 -10.04 -0.56 -2.82
CA HIS A 37 -8.81 -1.29 -2.51
C HIS A 37 -7.58 -0.58 -3.08
N LEU A 38 -7.69 -0.06 -4.30
CA LEU A 38 -6.67 0.77 -4.93
C LEU A 38 -6.36 2.01 -4.07
N LEU A 39 -7.39 2.75 -3.66
CA LEU A 39 -7.22 3.94 -2.81
C LEU A 39 -6.63 3.59 -1.43
N LYS A 40 -7.09 2.50 -0.80
CA LYS A 40 -6.55 2.02 0.47
C LYS A 40 -5.07 1.62 0.35
N ALA A 41 -4.68 0.94 -0.74
CA ALA A 41 -3.30 0.56 -0.98
C ALA A 41 -2.41 1.79 -1.17
N ALA A 42 -2.81 2.74 -2.02
CA ALA A 42 -2.08 3.99 -2.21
C ALA A 42 -1.92 4.76 -0.90
N TYR A 43 -2.99 4.85 -0.09
CA TYR A 43 -2.96 5.50 1.21
C TYR A 43 -2.05 4.79 2.21
N ALA A 44 -2.14 3.47 2.32
CA ALA A 44 -1.31 2.67 3.24
C ALA A 44 0.18 2.89 2.95
N LEU A 45 0.58 2.72 1.69
CA LEU A 45 1.96 2.85 1.22
C LEU A 45 2.47 4.29 1.21
N SER A 46 1.60 5.29 1.31
CA SER A 46 2.01 6.70 1.44
C SER A 46 2.09 7.15 2.91
N SER A 47 1.67 6.30 3.87
CA SER A 47 1.50 6.73 5.26
C SER A 47 2.75 6.61 6.13
N GLY A 48 3.87 6.16 5.56
CA GLY A 48 5.14 5.96 6.28
C GLY A 48 5.70 7.24 6.89
N ASN A 49 5.36 8.40 6.33
CA ASN A 49 5.74 9.70 6.88
C ASN A 49 5.38 9.88 8.36
N LYS A 50 4.30 9.23 8.86
CA LYS A 50 3.91 9.30 10.27
C LYS A 50 4.85 8.53 11.19
N LEU A 51 5.55 7.53 10.67
CA LEU A 51 6.60 6.81 11.39
C LEU A 51 7.86 7.68 11.45
N PHE A 52 8.32 8.15 10.29
CA PHE A 52 9.52 9.01 10.16
C PHE A 52 9.41 10.34 10.92
N SER A 53 8.20 10.88 11.11
CA SER A 53 8.00 12.10 11.90
C SER A 53 8.14 11.92 13.42
N LYS A 54 8.05 10.68 13.92
CA LYS A 54 8.01 10.38 15.36
C LYS A 54 9.33 9.87 15.92
N GLN A 55 10.21 9.37 15.05
CA GLN A 55 11.43 8.68 15.41
C GLN A 55 12.58 9.22 14.55
N SER A 56 13.70 9.53 15.18
CA SER A 56 14.89 10.09 14.51
C SER A 56 15.59 9.06 13.63
N GLU A 57 15.53 7.79 14.03
CA GLU A 57 16.03 6.64 13.29
C GLU A 57 14.92 5.59 13.27
N VAL A 58 14.62 5.05 12.09
CA VAL A 58 13.56 4.06 11.88
C VAL A 58 14.23 2.82 11.31
N GLU A 59 14.14 1.70 12.03
CA GLU A 59 14.66 0.43 11.51
C GLU A 59 13.71 -0.15 10.45
N THR A 60 14.25 -1.03 9.60
CA THR A 60 13.44 -1.80 8.65
C THR A 60 12.35 -2.62 9.35
N SER A 61 12.61 -3.09 10.58
CA SER A 61 11.65 -3.80 11.44
C SER A 61 10.46 -2.92 11.82
N ASP A 62 10.71 -1.68 12.24
CA ASP A 62 9.68 -0.68 12.59
C ASP A 62 8.80 -0.37 11.38
N LEU A 63 9.42 -0.15 10.22
CA LEU A 63 8.69 0.13 8.98
C LEU A 63 7.83 -1.07 8.55
N LYS A 64 8.36 -2.28 8.72
CA LYS A 64 7.65 -3.54 8.42
C LYS A 64 6.41 -3.68 9.30
N ASP A 65 6.54 -3.45 10.60
CA ASP A 65 5.45 -3.59 11.55
C ASP A 65 4.40 -2.49 11.33
N PHE A 66 4.84 -1.25 11.11
CA PHE A 66 3.97 -0.13 10.77
C PHE A 66 3.14 -0.41 9.51
N LEU A 67 3.77 -0.83 8.40
CA LEU A 67 3.07 -1.12 7.15
C LEU A 67 2.12 -2.30 7.28
N THR A 68 2.50 -3.32 8.05
CA THR A 68 1.63 -4.47 8.36
C THR A 68 0.38 -4.03 9.11
N GLU A 69 0.54 -3.30 10.22
CA GLU A 69 -0.58 -2.77 11.00
C GLU A 69 -1.48 -1.86 10.15
N ARG A 70 -0.88 -1.02 9.31
CA ARG A 70 -1.61 -0.14 8.40
C ARG A 70 -2.50 -0.90 7.43
N LEU A 71 -1.97 -1.92 6.77
CA LEU A 71 -2.75 -2.74 5.85
C LEU A 71 -3.89 -3.47 6.57
N LEU A 72 -3.60 -4.07 7.73
CA LEU A 72 -4.62 -4.76 8.54
C LEU A 72 -5.74 -3.81 8.96
N ARG A 73 -5.41 -2.62 9.47
CA ARG A 73 -6.38 -1.64 9.93
C ARG A 73 -7.23 -1.05 8.81
N LEU A 74 -6.67 -0.88 7.61
CA LEU A 74 -7.38 -0.30 6.47
C LEU A 74 -8.29 -1.31 5.79
N PHE A 75 -7.83 -2.56 5.64
CA PHE A 75 -8.58 -3.59 4.92
C PHE A 75 -9.47 -4.43 5.82
N LEU A 76 -9.17 -4.53 7.12
CA LEU A 76 -9.89 -5.34 8.10
C LEU A 76 -10.16 -6.76 7.59
N PRO A 77 -9.12 -7.51 7.18
CA PRO A 77 -9.30 -8.86 6.70
C PRO A 77 -9.83 -9.79 7.80
N LEU A 78 -10.52 -10.86 7.40
CA LEU A 78 -10.92 -11.94 8.31
C LEU A 78 -9.72 -12.45 9.12
N ASP A 79 -9.95 -12.79 10.38
CA ASP A 79 -8.94 -13.24 11.35
C ASP A 79 -7.78 -12.23 11.59
N ASN A 80 -7.90 -11.00 11.09
CA ASN A 80 -6.85 -9.97 11.16
C ASN A 80 -5.49 -10.45 10.62
N LYS A 81 -5.49 -11.29 9.58
CA LYS A 81 -4.28 -11.88 8.97
C LYS A 81 -3.92 -11.19 7.67
N LEU A 82 -2.64 -10.81 7.51
CA LEU A 82 -2.14 -10.16 6.30
C LEU A 82 -2.32 -11.04 5.06
N GLY A 83 -2.06 -12.35 5.18
CA GLY A 83 -2.22 -13.30 4.09
C GLY A 83 -3.61 -13.36 3.47
N LYS A 84 -4.66 -12.85 4.14
CA LYS A 84 -6.02 -12.72 3.56
C LYS A 84 -6.15 -11.58 2.55
N LEU A 85 -5.16 -10.68 2.47
CA LEU A 85 -5.05 -9.67 1.42
C LEU A 85 -4.38 -10.22 0.15
N TYR A 86 -3.91 -11.46 0.17
CA TYR A 86 -3.36 -12.15 -0.98
C TYR A 86 -4.47 -12.52 -1.98
N HIS A 87 -4.23 -12.31 -3.28
CA HIS A 87 -5.18 -12.68 -4.31
C HIS A 87 -5.33 -14.21 -4.38
N THR A 88 -6.56 -14.70 -4.25
CA THR A 88 -6.81 -16.15 -4.22
C THR A 88 -6.43 -16.79 -5.56
N GLY A 89 -5.72 -17.92 -5.51
CA GLY A 89 -5.28 -18.66 -6.70
C GLY A 89 -4.03 -18.10 -7.39
N ALA A 90 -3.37 -17.08 -6.81
CA ALA A 90 -2.04 -16.70 -7.25
C ALA A 90 -0.98 -17.72 -6.79
N GLU A 91 0.11 -17.81 -7.55
CA GLU A 91 1.23 -18.75 -7.32
C GLU A 91 2.48 -18.04 -6.77
N GLU A 92 2.65 -16.76 -7.10
CA GLU A 92 3.79 -15.93 -6.69
C GLU A 92 3.44 -15.00 -5.53
N SER A 93 4.40 -14.31 -4.93
CA SER A 93 4.11 -13.31 -3.89
C SER A 93 3.11 -12.24 -4.34
N ALA A 94 2.37 -11.70 -3.38
CA ALA A 94 1.74 -10.41 -3.52
C ALA A 94 2.83 -9.34 -3.50
N GLU A 95 2.74 -8.37 -4.41
CA GLU A 95 3.67 -7.25 -4.50
C GLU A 95 2.90 -5.94 -4.54
N CYS A 96 3.31 -4.98 -3.71
CA CYS A 96 2.80 -3.62 -3.76
C CYS A 96 3.98 -2.66 -3.89
N THR A 97 4.03 -1.92 -5.00
CA THR A 97 5.09 -0.94 -5.29
C THR A 97 4.49 0.43 -5.48
N ILE A 98 4.99 1.43 -4.77
CA ILE A 98 4.63 2.83 -4.96
C ILE A 98 5.87 3.64 -5.32
N ASN A 99 5.76 4.47 -6.35
CA ASN A 99 6.81 5.40 -6.75
C ASN A 99 6.33 6.83 -6.52
N PHE A 100 7.20 7.67 -5.98
CA PHE A 100 6.95 9.09 -5.76
C PHE A 100 7.85 9.95 -6.64
N SER A 101 7.58 11.26 -6.65
CA SER A 101 8.47 12.26 -7.27
C SER A 101 9.87 12.23 -6.63
N HIS A 102 10.88 12.60 -7.41
CA HIS A 102 12.29 12.59 -6.99
C HIS A 102 12.79 11.17 -6.64
N ASP A 103 12.34 10.17 -7.41
CA ASP A 103 12.80 8.78 -7.39
C ASP A 103 12.75 8.04 -6.05
N LYS A 104 11.96 8.57 -5.11
CA LYS A 104 11.62 7.88 -3.86
C LYS A 104 10.64 6.76 -4.14
N MET A 105 10.82 5.60 -3.54
CA MET A 105 9.93 4.46 -3.76
C MET A 105 9.88 3.50 -2.58
N LEU A 106 8.84 2.69 -2.56
CA LEU A 106 8.67 1.59 -1.62
C LEU A 106 8.12 0.38 -2.36
N LYS A 107 8.77 -0.77 -2.19
CA LYS A 107 8.32 -2.09 -2.63
C LYS A 107 8.22 -3.02 -1.44
N ILE A 108 7.01 -3.55 -1.23
CA ILE A 108 6.74 -4.60 -0.24
C ILE A 108 6.21 -5.86 -0.92
N ILE A 109 6.49 -7.01 -0.30
CA ILE A 109 5.93 -8.30 -0.71
C ILE A 109 5.38 -9.09 0.47
N PHE A 110 4.46 -10.02 0.21
CA PHE A 110 4.02 -11.02 1.18
C PHE A 110 3.37 -12.23 0.47
N PHE A 111 3.20 -13.33 1.20
CA PHE A 111 2.56 -14.57 0.72
C PHE A 111 1.24 -14.84 1.47
N ASN A 112 0.48 -15.82 1.00
CA ASN A 112 -0.81 -16.22 1.59
C ASN A 112 -0.74 -16.64 3.08
N ASN A 113 0.42 -17.07 3.56
CA ASN A 113 0.68 -17.49 4.94
C ASN A 113 1.46 -16.45 5.75
N SER A 114 1.75 -15.28 5.16
CA SER A 114 2.55 -14.25 5.81
C SER A 114 1.76 -13.53 6.90
N GLN A 115 2.42 -13.33 8.04
CA GLN A 115 1.92 -12.55 9.18
C GLN A 115 2.25 -11.06 9.04
N SER A 116 3.37 -10.74 8.39
CA SER A 116 3.85 -9.38 8.14
C SER A 116 4.37 -9.23 6.72
N VAL A 117 4.45 -7.99 6.25
CA VAL A 117 5.06 -7.69 4.94
C VAL A 117 6.57 -7.91 5.02
N LYS A 118 7.23 -8.06 3.87
CA LYS A 118 8.68 -7.93 3.73
C LYS A 118 8.98 -6.70 2.88
N ILE A 119 9.91 -5.87 3.35
CA ILE A 119 10.41 -4.72 2.60
C ILE A 119 11.47 -5.24 1.64
N MET A 120 11.27 -5.00 0.35
CA MET A 120 12.22 -5.38 -0.70
C MET A 120 13.06 -4.20 -1.14
N GLU A 121 12.48 -3.00 -1.12
CA GLU A 121 13.15 -1.75 -1.49
C GLU A 121 12.40 -0.58 -0.85
N ASP A 122 13.11 0.40 -0.31
CA ASP A 122 12.57 1.59 0.37
C ASP A 122 13.41 2.85 0.06
N LYS A 123 13.91 2.95 -1.18
CA LYS A 123 14.79 4.02 -1.64
C LYS A 123 14.24 5.41 -1.33
N ASP A 124 14.99 6.16 -0.52
CA ASP A 124 14.68 7.54 -0.07
C ASP A 124 13.25 7.70 0.49
N TYR A 125 12.65 6.60 0.96
CA TYR A 125 11.26 6.60 1.40
C TYR A 125 11.10 7.38 2.70
N GLU A 126 12.10 7.39 3.60
CA GLU A 126 12.05 8.21 4.82
C GLU A 126 11.98 9.72 4.54
N GLN A 127 12.44 10.15 3.38
CA GLN A 127 12.36 11.54 2.93
C GLN A 127 10.99 11.91 2.37
N TYR A 128 10.02 10.99 2.30
CA TYR A 128 8.66 11.29 1.87
C TYR A 128 7.88 12.00 2.99
N GLN A 129 7.70 13.31 2.86
CA GLN A 129 7.10 14.15 3.91
C GLN A 129 5.60 14.47 3.71
N GLN A 130 5.05 14.20 2.53
CA GLN A 130 3.66 14.56 2.22
C GLN A 130 2.68 13.77 3.09
N ILE A 131 1.73 14.46 3.75
CA ILE A 131 0.72 13.81 4.60
C ILE A 131 -0.44 13.34 3.71
N PRO A 132 -0.61 12.02 3.51
CA PRO A 132 -1.75 11.55 2.74
C PRO A 132 -3.04 11.72 3.57
N VAL A 133 -4.12 12.11 2.90
CA VAL A 133 -5.46 12.20 3.49
C VAL A 133 -6.37 11.21 2.75
N PHE A 134 -7.03 10.33 3.49
CA PHE A 134 -8.03 9.41 2.96
C PHE A 134 -9.39 9.76 3.54
N ILE A 135 -10.29 10.18 2.67
CA ILE A 135 -11.68 10.49 3.02
C ILE A 135 -12.53 9.34 2.51
N PRO A 136 -12.93 8.39 3.38
CA PRO A 136 -13.85 7.35 2.97
C PRO A 136 -15.20 7.98 2.61
N THR A 137 -15.92 7.37 1.68
CA THR A 137 -17.33 7.66 1.49
C THR A 137 -18.06 7.42 2.81
N LYS A 138 -18.83 8.40 3.29
CA LYS A 138 -19.75 8.17 4.41
C LYS A 138 -20.73 7.09 3.95
N GLU A 139 -20.75 5.96 4.66
CA GLU A 139 -21.91 5.07 4.61
C GLU A 139 -23.01 5.78 5.40
N SER A 140 -23.96 6.35 4.66
CA SER A 140 -25.22 6.89 5.19
C SER A 140 -26.23 5.79 5.40
#